data_AF-Q8R2G4-F1
#
_entry.id   AF-Q8R2G4-F1
#
_cell.length_a   1.000
_cell.length_b   1.000
_cell.length_c   1.000
_cell.angle_alpha   90.00
_cell.angle_beta   90.00
_cell.angle_gamma   90.00
#
_symmetry.space_group_name_H-M   'P 1'
#
loop_
_entity.id
_entity.type
_entity.pdbx_description
1 polymer ?
#
loop_
_entity_poly.entity_id
_entity_poly.type
_entity_poly.pdbx_seq_one_letter_code
_entity_poly.pdbx_strand_id
1 'polypeptide(L)'
;MKMGHFEMVTTLLAAAVLMDIFQVKAEVLDMAENAFDDEYLKCKSRMESKYIPQMKREEWANDALLRMVWDNAEIQWEARKAQLFLPRNFKDTYGIALTAYVNEAQEQTSFYHTFSSAVKMAGLSRRRYIYNFPFKAFHFYLVRALQLLRRPCEKSYKTVVYSTSPDISFTFGEQNQARLGNFTLAYSAKPETADNQRVLTIQTCFGVAVGKFLNKEDDSVVLIPLSEVFQVSRKGTSNDLVLQSINSTCSYYECAFLGGLKTENCIANAEYIDPRYLYNPDMDNQKLEDSGRNNLDPDRMPEIKVLQTEENPLLPDEKPDRSRGKANNPTPGLVPGPKSHPSASSGNTLLPSVMASTILLVASAVNFIEL
;
A
#
# COMPACT_ATOMS: atom_id res chain seq x y z
N MET A 1 3.25 2.45 -53.88
CA MET A 1 4.42 2.69 -53.00
C MET A 1 4.49 1.53 -52.01
N LYS A 2 5.59 0.76 -52.01
CA LYS A 2 5.81 -0.33 -51.04
C LYS A 2 6.58 0.27 -49.87
N MET A 3 5.94 0.42 -48.72
CA MET A 3 6.60 0.83 -47.48
C MET A 3 7.68 -0.20 -47.14
N GLY A 4 8.89 0.24 -46.84
CA GLY A 4 9.97 -0.66 -46.43
C GLY A 4 9.65 -1.33 -45.09
N HIS A 5 10.14 -2.55 -44.87
CA HIS A 5 9.93 -3.27 -43.59
C HIS A 5 10.41 -2.45 -42.38
N PHE A 6 11.49 -1.68 -42.53
CA PHE A 6 12.02 -0.82 -41.46
C PHE A 6 11.06 0.34 -41.13
N GLU A 7 10.53 1.04 -42.14
CA GLU A 7 9.53 2.09 -41.94
C GLU A 7 8.29 1.53 -41.25
N MET A 8 7.79 0.36 -41.66
CA MET A 8 6.65 -0.29 -41.01
C MET A 8 6.89 -0.54 -39.51
N VAL A 9 8.06 -1.08 -39.15
CA VAL A 9 8.42 -1.33 -37.73
C VAL A 9 8.52 -0.03 -36.95
N THR A 10 9.19 0.99 -37.48
CA THR A 10 9.28 2.29 -36.80
C THR A 10 7.93 2.97 -36.62
N THR A 11 7.03 2.86 -37.61
CA THR A 11 5.68 3.43 -37.53
C THR A 11 4.82 2.69 -36.50
N LEU A 12 4.93 1.36 -36.43
CA LEU A 12 4.26 0.55 -35.41
C LEU A 12 4.79 0.85 -34.01
N LEU A 13 6.11 1.02 -33.86
CA LEU A 13 6.72 1.37 -32.57
C LEU A 13 6.28 2.76 -32.12
N ALA A 14 6.30 3.75 -33.03
CA ALA A 14 5.82 5.09 -32.75
C ALA A 14 4.33 5.09 -32.40
N ALA A 15 3.50 4.32 -33.12
CA ALA A 15 2.09 4.16 -32.78
C ALA A 15 1.90 3.49 -31.41
N ALA A 16 2.65 2.45 -31.08
CA ALA A 16 2.57 1.80 -29.77
C ALA A 16 2.99 2.76 -28.64
N VAL A 17 4.10 3.49 -28.81
CA VAL A 17 4.56 4.50 -27.86
C VAL A 17 3.53 5.64 -27.72
N LEU A 18 2.95 6.14 -28.81
CA LEU A 18 1.90 7.15 -28.76
C LEU A 18 0.65 6.62 -28.04
N MET A 19 0.21 5.41 -28.35
CA MET A 19 -0.96 4.79 -27.72
C MET A 19 -0.75 4.56 -26.22
N ASP A 20 0.47 4.21 -25.78
CA ASP A 20 0.82 4.10 -24.36
C ASP A 20 0.91 5.47 -23.66
N ILE A 21 1.44 6.51 -24.34
CA ILE A 21 1.51 7.87 -23.78
C ILE A 21 0.11 8.46 -23.57
N PHE A 22 -0.86 8.15 -24.44
CA PHE A 22 -2.22 8.70 -24.35
C PHE A 22 -3.20 7.89 -23.48
N GLN A 23 -2.82 6.73 -22.95
CA GLN A 23 -3.66 6.02 -21.98
C GLN A 23 -3.48 6.58 -20.56
N VAL A 24 -4.00 7.79 -20.32
CA VAL A 24 -4.34 8.20 -18.95
C VAL A 24 -5.49 7.32 -18.50
N LYS A 25 -5.16 6.25 -17.78
CA LYS A 25 -6.13 5.26 -17.32
C LYS A 25 -6.97 5.91 -16.23
N ALA A 26 -8.22 6.23 -16.54
CA ALA A 26 -9.17 6.78 -15.58
C ALA A 26 -9.21 5.90 -14.32
N GLU A 27 -9.08 6.51 -13.14
CA GLU A 27 -9.19 5.78 -11.89
C GLU A 27 -10.66 5.46 -11.64
N VAL A 28 -11.01 4.17 -11.65
CA VAL A 28 -12.34 3.72 -11.28
C VAL A 28 -12.34 3.45 -9.79
N LEU A 29 -13.19 4.17 -9.06
CA LEU A 29 -13.46 3.92 -7.66
C LEU A 29 -14.41 2.70 -7.56
N ASP A 30 -13.96 1.65 -6.90
CA ASP A 30 -14.65 0.38 -6.74
C ASP A 30 -14.32 -0.25 -5.37
N MET A 31 -14.56 -1.54 -5.17
CA MET A 31 -14.19 -2.24 -3.92
C MET A 31 -12.71 -2.63 -3.83
N ALA A 32 -11.88 -2.20 -4.78
CA ALA A 32 -10.44 -2.37 -4.84
C ALA A 32 -9.96 -3.82 -4.71
N GLU A 33 -10.64 -4.76 -5.37
CA GLU A 33 -10.38 -6.21 -5.27
C GLU A 33 -8.93 -6.61 -5.62
N ASN A 34 -8.24 -5.80 -6.43
CA ASN A 34 -6.87 -6.06 -6.86
C ASN A 34 -5.82 -5.51 -5.89
N ALA A 35 -6.20 -4.65 -4.94
CA ALA A 35 -5.29 -4.09 -3.96
C ALA A 35 -4.93 -5.15 -2.90
N PHE A 36 -3.66 -5.17 -2.51
CA PHE A 36 -3.23 -5.98 -1.37
C PHE A 36 -3.56 -5.26 -0.07
N ASP A 37 -4.47 -5.82 0.71
CA ASP A 37 -5.16 -5.14 1.81
C ASP A 37 -5.12 -5.88 3.14
N ASP A 38 -4.10 -6.73 3.33
CA ASP A 38 -3.92 -7.52 4.54
C ASP A 38 -3.69 -6.59 5.75
N GLU A 39 -4.59 -6.66 6.72
CA GLU A 39 -4.50 -5.92 7.98
C GLU A 39 -3.76 -6.70 9.07
N TYR A 40 -3.39 -7.96 8.81
CA TYR A 40 -2.63 -8.83 9.71
C TYR A 40 -3.28 -9.02 11.10
N LEU A 41 -4.60 -8.86 11.23
CA LEU A 41 -5.30 -8.80 12.51
C LEU A 41 -5.04 -10.06 13.35
N LYS A 42 -5.04 -11.24 12.71
CA LYS A 42 -4.86 -12.56 13.33
C LYS A 42 -3.40 -13.02 13.41
N CYS A 43 -2.46 -12.31 12.80
CA CYS A 43 -1.05 -12.73 12.76
C CYS A 43 -0.02 -11.63 13.02
N LYS A 44 -0.44 -10.41 13.40
CA LYS A 44 0.45 -9.26 13.69
C LYS A 44 1.69 -9.65 14.49
N SER A 45 1.51 -10.32 15.64
CA SER A 45 2.62 -10.73 16.51
C SER A 45 3.55 -11.75 15.85
N ARG A 46 3.00 -12.71 15.10
CA ARG A 46 3.78 -13.75 14.41
C ARG A 46 4.52 -13.19 13.20
N MET A 47 3.89 -12.33 12.42
CA MET A 47 4.52 -11.61 11.32
C MET A 47 5.70 -10.80 11.85
N GLU A 48 5.44 -9.95 12.84
CA GLU A 48 6.42 -9.00 13.37
C GLU A 48 7.64 -9.67 13.99
N SER A 49 7.45 -10.74 14.77
CA SER A 49 8.56 -11.40 15.47
C SER A 49 9.38 -12.31 14.55
N LYS A 50 8.73 -13.03 13.62
CA LYS A 50 9.36 -14.13 12.88
C LYS A 50 9.79 -13.79 11.46
N TYR A 51 9.06 -12.91 10.77
CA TYR A 51 9.20 -12.75 9.32
C TYR A 51 9.62 -11.34 8.92
N ILE A 52 9.03 -10.32 9.51
CA ILE A 52 9.27 -8.91 9.17
C ILE A 52 10.75 -8.49 9.30
N PRO A 53 11.52 -8.89 10.34
CA PRO A 53 12.92 -8.51 10.44
C PRO A 53 13.79 -9.03 9.29
N GLN A 54 13.49 -10.22 8.79
CA GLN A 54 14.18 -10.79 7.64
C GLN A 54 13.74 -10.09 6.35
N MET A 55 12.44 -9.92 6.14
CA MET A 55 11.91 -9.20 4.97
C MET A 55 12.48 -7.79 4.87
N LYS A 56 12.55 -7.06 5.99
CA LYS A 56 13.21 -5.75 6.06
C LYS A 56 14.64 -5.82 5.53
N ARG A 57 15.46 -6.76 6.01
CA ARG A 57 16.85 -6.88 5.53
C ARG A 57 16.94 -7.17 4.03
N GLU A 58 16.08 -8.05 3.53
CA GLU A 58 16.04 -8.42 2.11
C GLU A 58 15.58 -7.24 1.24
N GLU A 59 14.52 -6.53 1.64
CA GLU A 59 14.00 -5.35 0.94
C GLU A 59 15.05 -4.22 0.87
N TRP A 60 15.75 -3.94 1.97
CA TRP A 60 16.76 -2.86 2.05
C TRP A 60 18.04 -3.22 1.28
N ALA A 61 18.34 -4.51 1.12
CA ALA A 61 19.46 -4.97 0.32
C ALA A 61 19.18 -4.89 -1.18
N ASN A 62 17.91 -5.02 -1.58
CA ASN A 62 17.51 -5.12 -2.98
C ASN A 62 16.98 -3.80 -3.57
N ASP A 63 16.59 -2.84 -2.73
CA ASP A 63 16.02 -1.57 -3.16
C ASP A 63 16.74 -0.37 -2.52
N ALA A 64 17.65 0.23 -3.28
CA ALA A 64 18.43 1.39 -2.85
C ALA A 64 17.55 2.64 -2.64
N LEU A 65 16.46 2.78 -3.41
CA LEU A 65 15.54 3.90 -3.27
C LEU A 65 14.76 3.77 -1.96
N LEU A 66 14.19 2.59 -1.68
CA LEU A 66 13.53 2.31 -0.39
C LEU A 66 14.47 2.57 0.79
N ARG A 67 15.73 2.14 0.68
CA ARG A 67 16.72 2.40 1.73
C ARG A 67 16.96 3.89 1.94
N MET A 68 17.18 4.66 0.88
CA MET A 68 17.35 6.11 0.97
C MET A 68 16.13 6.79 1.60
N VAL A 69 14.93 6.43 1.16
CA VAL A 69 13.66 6.93 1.71
C VAL A 69 13.55 6.63 3.21
N TRP A 70 13.92 5.41 3.60
CA TRP A 70 13.91 5.00 5.01
C TRP A 70 14.90 5.79 5.86
N ASP A 71 16.14 5.91 5.41
CA ASP A 71 17.21 6.61 6.14
C ASP A 71 16.85 8.10 6.32
N ASN A 72 16.27 8.74 5.28
CA ASN A 72 15.76 10.11 5.37
C ASN A 72 14.59 10.23 6.36
N ALA A 73 13.65 9.29 6.33
CA ALA A 73 12.51 9.27 7.23
C ALA A 73 12.92 9.02 8.69
N GLU A 74 13.98 8.25 8.93
CA GLU A 74 14.55 8.02 10.27
C GLU A 74 15.05 9.33 10.88
N ILE A 75 15.79 10.13 10.12
CA ILE A 75 16.27 11.45 10.58
C ILE A 75 15.08 12.36 10.95
N GLN A 76 14.05 12.40 10.11
CA GLN A 76 12.86 13.22 10.36
C GLN A 76 12.04 12.70 11.55
N TRP A 77 11.93 11.38 11.69
CA TRP A 77 11.24 10.74 12.80
C TRP A 77 11.92 11.07 14.13
N GLU A 78 13.24 10.91 14.23
CA GLU A 78 14.01 11.22 15.45
C GLU A 78 13.88 12.68 15.86
N ALA A 79 13.86 13.61 14.89
CA ALA A 79 13.68 15.03 15.16
C ALA A 79 12.27 15.38 15.69
N ARG A 80 11.25 14.59 15.37
CA ARG A 80 9.83 14.91 15.62
C ARG A 80 9.21 14.10 16.74
N LYS A 81 9.64 12.86 16.98
CA LYS A 81 8.93 11.89 17.82
C LYS A 81 8.67 12.36 19.26
N ALA A 82 9.59 13.15 19.81
CA ALA A 82 9.45 13.73 21.16
C ALA A 82 8.28 14.72 21.29
N GLN A 83 7.78 15.26 20.19
CA GLN A 83 6.66 16.21 20.14
C GLN A 83 5.31 15.53 19.88
N LEU A 84 5.30 14.22 19.64
CA LEU A 84 4.11 13.45 19.27
C LEU A 84 3.54 12.72 20.50
N PHE A 85 2.21 12.69 20.61
CA PHE A 85 1.52 11.86 21.58
C PHE A 85 1.29 10.46 20.98
N LEU A 86 2.18 9.53 21.32
CA LEU A 86 2.18 8.17 20.75
C LEU A 86 1.72 7.13 21.77
N PRO A 87 0.99 6.08 21.35
CA PRO A 87 0.69 4.93 22.20
C PRO A 87 1.98 4.28 22.73
N ARG A 88 1.94 3.73 23.95
CA ARG A 88 3.11 3.10 24.61
C ARG A 88 3.77 1.98 23.79
N ASN A 89 2.98 1.26 22.99
CA ASN A 89 3.44 0.17 22.13
C ASN A 89 3.79 0.61 20.71
N PHE A 90 3.81 1.91 20.42
CA PHE A 90 4.19 2.46 19.13
C PHE A 90 5.71 2.45 18.98
N LYS A 91 6.22 1.64 18.04
CA LYS A 91 7.65 1.45 17.80
C LYS A 91 8.18 2.47 16.79
N ASP A 92 9.47 2.80 16.90
CA ASP A 92 10.15 3.68 15.94
C ASP A 92 9.97 3.19 14.50
N THR A 93 10.04 1.89 14.23
CA THR A 93 9.83 1.34 12.87
C THR A 93 8.46 1.68 12.28
N TYR A 94 7.41 1.81 13.10
CA TYR A 94 6.10 2.24 12.63
C TYR A 94 6.09 3.73 12.30
N GLY A 95 6.73 4.54 13.16
CA GLY A 95 6.87 5.98 12.97
C GLY A 95 7.69 6.33 11.74
N ILE A 96 8.78 5.61 11.49
CA ILE A 96 9.65 5.78 10.33
C ILE A 96 8.91 5.41 9.04
N ALA A 97 8.23 4.26 9.00
CA ALA A 97 7.45 3.84 7.83
C ALA A 97 6.33 4.84 7.50
N LEU A 98 5.64 5.35 8.53
CA LEU A 98 4.62 6.38 8.38
C LEU A 98 5.22 7.69 7.87
N THR A 99 6.32 8.15 8.49
CA THR A 99 7.05 9.38 8.09
C THR A 99 7.53 9.30 6.64
N ALA A 100 8.12 8.16 6.26
CA ALA A 100 8.50 7.88 4.88
C ALA A 100 7.30 8.02 3.95
N TYR A 101 6.23 7.26 4.20
CA TYR A 101 5.07 7.26 3.32
C TYR A 101 4.47 8.66 3.13
N VAL A 102 4.26 9.41 4.22
CA VAL A 102 3.59 10.71 4.14
C VAL A 102 4.44 11.77 3.43
N ASN A 103 5.77 11.78 3.64
CA ASN A 103 6.66 12.72 2.95
C ASN A 103 6.69 12.41 1.45
N GLU A 104 6.92 11.13 1.10
CA GLU A 104 6.99 10.69 -0.29
C GLU A 104 5.66 10.92 -1.03
N ALA A 105 4.53 10.70 -0.36
CA ALA A 105 3.20 10.97 -0.89
C ALA A 105 2.91 12.46 -1.04
N GLN A 106 3.35 13.31 -0.09
CA GLN A 106 3.21 14.76 -0.21
C GLN A 106 4.02 15.30 -1.40
N GLU A 107 5.22 14.78 -1.61
CA GLU A 107 6.13 15.20 -2.68
C GLU A 107 5.85 14.51 -4.03
N GLN A 108 4.92 13.54 -4.08
CA GLN A 108 4.59 12.74 -5.27
C GLN A 108 5.85 12.11 -5.90
N THR A 109 6.71 11.53 -5.06
CA THR A 109 8.00 11.00 -5.52
C THR A 109 7.85 9.71 -6.34
N SER A 110 8.94 9.32 -7.00
CA SER A 110 9.00 8.01 -7.67
C SER A 110 8.72 6.86 -6.71
N PHE A 111 9.20 6.92 -5.47
CA PHE A 111 8.95 5.86 -4.49
C PHE A 111 7.46 5.74 -4.18
N TYR A 112 6.78 6.86 -3.94
CA TYR A 112 5.33 6.87 -3.69
C TYR A 112 4.55 6.20 -4.82
N HIS A 113 4.85 6.54 -6.08
CA HIS A 113 4.17 5.95 -7.24
C HIS A 113 4.49 4.45 -7.38
N THR A 114 5.74 4.03 -7.17
CA THR A 114 6.15 2.63 -7.24
C THR A 114 5.47 1.80 -6.14
N PHE A 115 5.49 2.27 -4.89
CA PHE A 115 4.85 1.58 -3.77
C PHE A 115 3.33 1.49 -3.98
N SER A 116 2.67 2.60 -4.31
CA SER A 116 1.22 2.68 -4.54
C SER A 116 0.77 1.72 -5.64
N SER A 117 1.50 1.68 -6.77
CA SER A 117 1.21 0.77 -7.88
C SER A 117 1.40 -0.70 -7.47
N ALA A 118 2.45 -1.00 -6.70
CA ALA A 118 2.71 -2.34 -6.18
C ALA A 118 1.57 -2.82 -5.26
N VAL A 119 1.09 -1.96 -4.35
CA VAL A 119 -0.05 -2.26 -3.47
C VAL A 119 -1.32 -2.52 -4.30
N LYS A 120 -1.63 -1.65 -5.27
CA LYS A 120 -2.83 -1.74 -6.13
C LYS A 120 -2.89 -3.02 -6.98
N MET A 121 -1.74 -3.66 -7.23
CA MET A 121 -1.64 -4.83 -8.12
C MET A 121 -1.27 -6.13 -7.40
N ALA A 122 -0.74 -6.07 -6.18
CA ALA A 122 -0.30 -7.26 -5.46
C ALA A 122 -1.44 -8.18 -5.01
N GLY A 123 -2.66 -7.64 -4.87
CA GLY A 123 -3.87 -8.38 -4.49
C GLY A 123 -4.56 -9.12 -5.64
N LEU A 124 -4.01 -9.09 -6.85
CA LEU A 124 -4.51 -9.91 -7.97
C LEU A 124 -4.51 -11.41 -7.62
N SER A 125 -3.48 -11.88 -6.93
CA SER A 125 -3.41 -13.24 -6.41
C SER A 125 -2.41 -13.34 -5.28
N ARG A 126 -2.58 -14.35 -4.42
CA ARG A 126 -1.58 -14.64 -3.38
C ARG A 126 -0.20 -14.88 -3.99
N ARG A 127 -0.11 -15.53 -5.17
CA ARG A 127 1.15 -15.75 -5.89
C ARG A 127 1.82 -14.41 -6.24
N ARG A 128 1.06 -13.43 -6.76
CA ARG A 128 1.56 -12.09 -7.07
C ARG A 128 2.10 -11.40 -5.82
N TYR A 129 1.37 -11.45 -4.71
CA TYR A 129 1.86 -10.93 -3.42
C TYR A 129 3.16 -11.62 -2.97
N ILE A 130 3.22 -12.96 -2.95
CA ILE A 130 4.39 -13.70 -2.45
C ILE A 130 5.64 -13.39 -3.27
N TYR A 131 5.56 -13.45 -4.60
CA TYR A 131 6.74 -13.42 -5.46
C TYR A 131 7.05 -12.05 -6.08
N ASN A 132 6.07 -11.16 -6.23
CA ASN A 132 6.24 -9.90 -6.97
C ASN A 132 6.06 -8.64 -6.12
N PHE A 133 5.55 -8.72 -4.89
CA PHE A 133 5.40 -7.55 -4.02
C PHE A 133 6.70 -7.30 -3.23
N PRO A 134 7.45 -6.21 -3.49
CA PRO A 134 8.78 -6.00 -2.92
C PRO A 134 8.76 -5.15 -1.64
N PHE A 135 7.59 -4.87 -1.07
CA PHE A 135 7.43 -3.96 0.07
C PHE A 135 6.65 -4.59 1.24
N LYS A 136 6.85 -5.89 1.50
CA LYS A 136 6.12 -6.65 2.53
C LYS A 136 6.37 -6.08 3.94
N ALA A 137 7.63 -5.78 4.28
CA ALA A 137 7.97 -5.22 5.59
C ALA A 137 7.50 -3.77 5.71
N PHE A 138 7.76 -2.95 4.68
CA PHE A 138 7.29 -1.56 4.66
C PHE A 138 5.77 -1.46 4.80
N HIS A 139 5.01 -2.24 4.02
CA HIS A 139 3.55 -2.31 4.11
C HIS A 139 3.08 -2.72 5.51
N PHE A 140 3.67 -3.76 6.09
CA PHE A 140 3.33 -4.21 7.44
C PHE A 140 3.51 -3.09 8.48
N TYR A 141 4.65 -2.40 8.46
CA TYR A 141 4.91 -1.31 9.40
C TYR A 141 3.93 -0.15 9.23
N LEU A 142 3.58 0.21 7.99
CA LEU A 142 2.62 1.26 7.69
C LEU A 142 1.21 0.90 8.20
N VAL A 143 0.74 -0.32 7.93
CA VAL A 143 -0.55 -0.82 8.45
C VAL A 143 -0.57 -0.79 9.98
N ARG A 144 0.48 -1.29 10.64
CA ARG A 144 0.58 -1.28 12.10
C ARG A 144 0.60 0.14 12.67
N ALA A 145 1.26 1.08 12.01
CA ALA A 145 1.27 2.48 12.42
C ALA A 145 -0.16 3.05 12.45
N LEU A 146 -0.92 2.86 11.36
CA LEU A 146 -2.29 3.35 11.25
C LEU A 146 -3.24 2.71 12.26
N GLN A 147 -3.14 1.39 12.45
CA GLN A 147 -3.95 0.67 13.43
C GLN A 147 -3.73 1.18 14.86
N LEU A 148 -2.49 1.54 15.22
CA LEU A 148 -2.16 2.01 16.57
C LEU A 148 -2.51 3.49 16.79
N LEU A 149 -2.44 4.32 15.76
CA LEU A 149 -2.73 5.76 15.86
C LEU A 149 -4.20 6.12 15.67
N ARG A 150 -5.03 5.15 15.26
CA ARG A 150 -6.45 5.36 15.05
C ARG A 150 -7.15 5.87 16.31
N ARG A 151 -7.99 6.89 16.12
CA ARG A 151 -8.90 7.44 17.14
C ARG A 151 -10.30 6.82 16.99
N PRO A 152 -11.15 6.85 18.04
CA PRO A 152 -12.56 6.47 17.92
C PRO A 152 -13.26 7.24 16.78
N CYS A 153 -14.18 6.57 16.06
CA CYS A 153 -14.82 7.19 14.88
C CYS A 153 -15.54 8.50 15.27
N GLU A 154 -16.13 8.59 16.46
CA GLU A 154 -16.81 9.79 16.95
C GLU A 154 -15.90 11.03 17.00
N LYS A 155 -14.59 10.83 17.10
CA LYS A 155 -13.59 11.89 17.02
C LYS A 155 -13.19 12.16 15.58
N SER A 156 -12.85 11.13 14.81
CA SER A 156 -12.33 11.27 13.44
C SER A 156 -13.38 11.76 12.43
N TYR A 157 -14.62 11.27 12.53
CA TYR A 157 -15.68 11.52 11.56
C TYR A 157 -16.20 12.97 11.53
N LYS A 158 -15.85 13.76 12.55
CA LYS A 158 -16.23 15.18 12.64
C LYS A 158 -15.54 16.05 11.60
N THR A 159 -14.41 15.60 11.04
CA THR A 159 -13.62 16.39 10.11
C THR A 159 -13.89 15.95 8.68
N VAL A 160 -14.33 16.89 7.83
CA VAL A 160 -14.40 16.69 6.39
C VAL A 160 -13.02 16.98 5.81
N VAL A 161 -12.51 16.06 4.99
CA VAL A 161 -11.24 16.20 4.28
C VAL A 161 -11.43 16.02 2.79
N TYR A 162 -10.47 16.47 2.01
CA TYR A 162 -10.53 16.51 0.56
C TYR A 162 -9.32 15.80 -0.06
N SER A 163 -9.57 15.04 -1.12
CA SER A 163 -8.52 14.47 -1.96
C SER A 163 -8.85 14.76 -3.42
N THR A 164 -7.84 14.91 -4.25
CA THR A 164 -7.98 14.99 -5.71
C THR A 164 -7.42 13.74 -6.34
N SER A 165 -8.03 13.30 -7.44
CA SER A 165 -7.45 12.31 -8.33
C SER A 165 -7.80 12.67 -9.77
N PRO A 166 -6.84 12.62 -10.72
CA PRO A 166 -7.13 12.81 -12.13
C PRO A 166 -8.15 11.77 -12.61
N ASP A 167 -9.19 12.23 -13.30
CA ASP A 167 -10.17 11.38 -14.00
C ASP A 167 -10.86 10.29 -13.13
N ILE A 168 -11.00 10.52 -11.83
CA ILE A 168 -11.68 9.54 -10.96
C ILE A 168 -13.17 9.41 -11.30
N SER A 169 -13.61 8.18 -11.51
CA SER A 169 -14.99 7.85 -11.88
C SER A 169 -15.59 6.83 -10.92
N PHE A 170 -16.91 6.83 -10.79
CA PHE A 170 -17.63 5.87 -9.96
C PHE A 170 -18.88 5.41 -10.70
N THR A 171 -19.10 4.10 -10.77
CA THR A 171 -20.29 3.50 -11.37
C THR A 171 -21.29 3.19 -10.28
N PHE A 172 -22.40 3.93 -10.26
CA PHE A 172 -23.47 3.70 -9.30
C PHE A 172 -24.20 2.38 -9.60
N GLY A 173 -24.42 1.60 -8.55
CA GLY A 173 -25.07 0.29 -8.58
C GLY A 173 -25.94 0.08 -7.33
N GLU A 174 -26.16 -1.18 -6.96
CA GLU A 174 -27.08 -1.51 -5.86
C GLU A 174 -26.58 -1.01 -4.50
N GLN A 175 -25.30 -1.17 -4.19
CA GLN A 175 -24.74 -0.81 -2.86
C GLN A 175 -24.11 0.59 -2.83
N ASN A 176 -23.65 1.10 -3.97
CA ASN A 176 -22.90 2.36 -4.08
C ASN A 176 -21.73 2.47 -3.08
N GLN A 177 -21.04 1.35 -2.82
CA GLN A 177 -19.90 1.30 -1.91
C GLN A 177 -18.59 1.28 -2.68
N ALA A 178 -17.56 1.86 -2.06
CA ALA A 178 -16.21 1.81 -2.57
C ALA A 178 -15.15 1.86 -1.47
N ARG A 179 -13.93 1.51 -1.87
CA ARG A 179 -12.68 1.68 -1.13
C ARG A 179 -11.72 2.48 -2.00
N LEU A 180 -10.83 3.24 -1.37
CA LEU A 180 -9.85 4.06 -2.12
C LEU A 180 -8.77 3.20 -2.80
N GLY A 181 -8.58 1.95 -2.37
CA GLY A 181 -7.64 1.01 -2.97
C GLY A 181 -6.15 1.32 -2.78
N ASN A 182 -5.84 2.42 -2.07
CA ASN A 182 -4.50 2.80 -1.67
C ASN A 182 -4.54 3.60 -0.35
N PHE A 183 -3.40 3.82 0.29
CA PHE A 183 -3.31 4.73 1.43
C PHE A 183 -3.40 6.18 0.92
N THR A 184 -4.46 6.90 1.24
CA THR A 184 -4.74 8.19 0.60
C THR A 184 -4.48 9.35 1.56
N LEU A 185 -3.62 10.29 1.17
CA LEU A 185 -3.52 11.58 1.84
C LEU A 185 -4.74 12.44 1.48
N ALA A 186 -5.38 12.99 2.49
CA ALA A 186 -6.47 13.94 2.36
C ALA A 186 -6.20 15.18 3.22
N TYR A 187 -6.70 16.33 2.77
CA TYR A 187 -6.38 17.64 3.34
C TYR A 187 -7.65 18.31 3.87
N SER A 188 -7.53 19.04 4.98
CA SER A 188 -8.68 19.78 5.54
C SER A 188 -9.11 20.97 4.67
N ALA A 189 -8.17 21.57 3.95
CA ALA A 189 -8.44 22.64 3.00
C ALA A 189 -8.97 22.06 1.67
N LYS A 190 -10.09 22.59 1.19
CA LYS A 190 -10.60 22.23 -0.14
C LYS A 190 -9.63 22.77 -1.20
N PRO A 191 -9.10 21.92 -2.10
CA PRO A 191 -8.19 22.38 -3.14
C PRO A 191 -8.91 23.24 -4.17
N GLU A 192 -8.20 24.22 -4.73
CA GLU A 192 -8.58 24.85 -5.99
C GLU A 192 -8.34 23.84 -7.12
N THR A 193 -9.38 23.50 -7.89
CA THR A 193 -9.27 22.49 -8.93
C THR A 193 -9.12 23.10 -10.32
N ALA A 194 -8.19 22.55 -11.09
CA ALA A 194 -8.19 22.66 -12.55
C ALA A 194 -9.37 21.84 -13.13
N ASP A 195 -9.84 22.21 -14.33
CA ASP A 195 -11.03 21.63 -14.98
C ASP A 195 -11.01 20.09 -15.12
N ASN A 196 -9.84 19.45 -15.07
CA ASN A 196 -9.65 18.01 -15.21
C ASN A 196 -9.50 17.24 -13.89
N GLN A 197 -9.50 17.91 -12.74
CA GLN A 197 -9.37 17.26 -11.43
C GLN A 197 -10.71 17.23 -10.71
N ARG A 198 -11.12 16.03 -10.29
CA ARG A 198 -12.31 15.88 -9.45
C ARG A 198 -11.92 15.89 -7.98
N VAL A 199 -12.74 16.56 -7.18
CA VAL A 199 -12.59 16.57 -5.71
C VAL A 199 -13.43 15.48 -5.10
N LEU A 200 -12.80 14.63 -4.29
CA LEU A 200 -13.48 13.78 -3.33
C LEU A 200 -13.72 14.57 -2.04
N THR A 201 -14.96 14.70 -1.61
CA THR A 201 -15.29 15.17 -0.26
C THR A 201 -15.44 13.94 0.64
N ILE A 202 -14.56 13.77 1.63
CA ILE A 202 -14.44 12.52 2.39
C ILE A 202 -14.73 12.77 3.87
N GLN A 203 -15.56 11.93 4.47
CA GLN A 203 -15.76 11.81 5.92
C GLN A 203 -15.29 10.43 6.36
N THR A 204 -14.16 10.38 7.07
CA THR A 204 -13.46 9.14 7.43
C THR A 204 -13.57 8.82 8.93
N CYS A 205 -13.82 7.56 9.27
CA CYS A 205 -13.76 7.02 10.62
C CYS A 205 -12.36 6.47 10.96
N PHE A 206 -11.60 6.02 9.96
CA PHE A 206 -10.36 5.26 10.15
C PHE A 206 -9.10 6.05 9.78
N GLY A 207 -9.26 7.24 9.21
CA GLY A 207 -8.18 8.15 8.88
C GLY A 207 -7.40 8.57 10.12
N VAL A 208 -6.07 8.66 9.96
CA VAL A 208 -5.14 9.08 11.01
C VAL A 208 -4.65 10.49 10.70
N ALA A 209 -4.76 11.40 11.67
CA ALA A 209 -4.16 12.72 11.59
C ALA A 209 -2.63 12.59 11.52
N VAL A 210 -2.04 13.07 10.43
CA VAL A 210 -0.59 12.97 10.14
C VAL A 210 0.05 14.33 9.93
N GLY A 211 -0.67 15.43 10.15
CA GLY A 211 -0.14 16.78 9.93
C GLY A 211 1.13 17.06 10.73
N LYS A 212 1.21 16.57 11.98
CA LYS A 212 2.44 16.69 12.79
C LYS A 212 3.64 15.93 12.24
N PHE A 213 3.41 14.84 11.51
CA PHE A 213 4.48 14.11 10.82
C PHE A 213 5.03 14.91 9.64
N LEU A 214 4.29 15.90 9.14
CA LEU A 214 4.65 16.77 8.01
C LEU A 214 5.00 18.21 8.44
N ASN A 215 5.26 18.47 9.72
CA ASN A 215 5.46 19.81 10.27
C ASN A 215 4.27 20.78 10.02
N LYS A 216 3.04 20.26 10.00
CA LYS A 216 1.80 21.03 9.86
C LYS A 216 0.94 20.94 11.13
N GLU A 217 -0.20 21.64 11.13
CA GLU A 217 -1.24 21.48 12.17
C GLU A 217 -1.77 20.05 12.17
N ASP A 218 -2.15 19.53 13.35
CA ASP A 218 -2.44 18.08 13.53
C ASP A 218 -3.45 17.53 12.53
N ASP A 219 -4.64 18.13 12.47
CA ASP A 219 -5.75 17.68 11.64
C ASP A 219 -5.73 18.29 10.21
N SER A 220 -4.64 18.96 9.81
CA SER A 220 -4.53 19.55 8.46
C SER A 220 -4.36 18.51 7.35
N VAL A 221 -3.80 17.35 7.70
CA VAL A 221 -3.56 16.25 6.78
C VAL A 221 -3.94 14.95 7.47
N VAL A 222 -4.73 14.14 6.80
CA VAL A 222 -5.20 12.84 7.26
C VAL A 222 -4.74 11.77 6.28
N LEU A 223 -4.18 10.67 6.78
CA LEU A 223 -3.88 9.49 6.00
C LEU A 223 -4.99 8.45 6.18
N ILE A 224 -5.69 8.14 5.10
CA ILE A 224 -6.84 7.23 5.06
C ILE A 224 -6.36 5.82 4.66
N PRO A 225 -6.65 4.77 5.44
CA PRO A 225 -6.28 3.41 5.08
C PRO A 225 -7.11 2.87 3.90
N LEU A 226 -6.48 2.04 3.04
CA LEU A 226 -7.13 1.46 1.86
C LEU A 226 -8.29 0.48 2.16
N SER A 227 -8.39 0.00 3.40
CA SER A 227 -9.40 -0.96 3.84
C SER A 227 -10.72 -0.31 4.26
N GLU A 228 -10.75 1.01 4.44
CA GLU A 228 -11.95 1.74 4.85
C GLU A 228 -13.00 1.72 3.73
N VAL A 229 -14.24 1.38 4.11
CA VAL A 229 -15.37 1.31 3.19
C VAL A 229 -16.20 2.58 3.29
N PHE A 230 -16.54 3.13 2.13
CA PHE A 230 -17.31 4.35 1.99
C PHE A 230 -18.61 4.10 1.24
N GLN A 231 -19.68 4.75 1.71
CA GLN A 231 -20.87 5.01 0.92
C GLN A 231 -20.57 6.18 -0.01
N VAL A 232 -20.72 5.95 -1.33
CA VAL A 232 -20.48 6.96 -2.35
C VAL A 232 -21.80 7.61 -2.75
N SER A 233 -21.78 8.94 -2.85
CA SER A 233 -22.89 9.75 -3.35
C SER A 233 -22.37 10.91 -4.19
N ARG A 234 -23.26 11.57 -4.92
CA ARG A 234 -22.91 12.71 -5.78
C ARG A 234 -23.20 14.02 -5.06
N LYS A 235 -22.31 15.01 -5.20
CA LYS A 235 -22.50 16.34 -4.62
C LYS A 235 -23.34 17.23 -5.54
N GLY A 236 -24.66 17.25 -5.33
CA GLY A 236 -25.58 18.06 -6.13
C GLY A 236 -25.52 17.68 -7.62
N THR A 237 -25.51 18.68 -8.51
CA THR A 237 -25.41 18.46 -9.97
C THR A 237 -23.97 18.27 -10.46
N SER A 238 -22.97 18.60 -9.64
CA SER A 238 -21.55 18.45 -9.98
C SER A 238 -21.15 16.98 -10.11
N ASN A 239 -20.07 16.69 -10.84
CA ASN A 239 -19.49 15.35 -10.91
C ASN A 239 -18.64 15.00 -9.66
N ASP A 240 -18.58 15.88 -8.65
CA ASP A 240 -17.86 15.63 -7.41
C ASP A 240 -18.51 14.50 -6.62
N LEU A 241 -17.67 13.67 -6.01
CA LEU A 241 -18.10 12.53 -5.21
C LEU A 241 -17.97 12.85 -3.73
N VAL A 242 -18.96 12.41 -2.96
CA VAL A 242 -18.95 12.44 -1.50
C VAL A 242 -18.81 11.01 -1.00
N LEU A 243 -17.78 10.77 -0.20
CA LEU A 243 -17.46 9.48 0.39
C LEU A 243 -17.70 9.55 1.90
N GLN A 244 -18.71 8.84 2.38
CA GLN A 244 -19.03 8.76 3.81
C GLN A 244 -18.65 7.39 4.34
N SER A 245 -17.75 7.35 5.33
CA SER A 245 -17.39 6.09 5.99
C SER A 245 -18.62 5.41 6.55
N ILE A 246 -18.75 4.10 6.31
CA ILE A 246 -19.80 3.27 6.94
C ILE A 246 -19.36 2.69 8.28
N ASN A 247 -18.29 3.26 8.88
CA ASN A 247 -17.65 2.79 10.11
C ASN A 247 -17.23 1.30 10.05
N SER A 248 -16.78 0.85 8.88
CA SER A 248 -16.27 -0.50 8.67
C SER A 248 -15.01 -0.48 7.81
N THR A 249 -14.15 -1.46 8.05
CA THR A 249 -13.06 -1.83 7.15
C THR A 249 -13.31 -3.25 6.67
N CYS A 250 -12.83 -3.58 5.48
CA CYS A 250 -12.84 -4.94 4.98
C CYS A 250 -11.55 -5.25 4.23
N SER A 251 -11.19 -6.53 4.22
CA SER A 251 -10.01 -7.03 3.53
C SER A 251 -10.34 -8.29 2.71
N TYR A 252 -9.70 -8.45 1.56
CA TYR A 252 -9.69 -9.70 0.79
C TYR A 252 -8.61 -10.66 1.28
N TYR A 253 -7.58 -10.14 1.93
CA TYR A 253 -6.48 -10.90 2.50
C TYR A 253 -6.44 -10.80 4.02
N GLU A 254 -6.11 -11.92 4.65
CA GLU A 254 -5.78 -11.99 6.07
C GLU A 254 -4.61 -12.97 6.24
N CYS A 255 -3.46 -12.46 6.68
CA CYS A 255 -2.24 -13.26 6.90
C CYS A 255 -1.76 -14.01 5.66
N ALA A 256 -1.76 -13.35 4.50
CA ALA A 256 -1.47 -13.94 3.20
C ALA A 256 -0.10 -14.64 3.16
N PHE A 257 0.91 -14.04 3.80
CA PHE A 257 2.26 -14.62 3.88
C PHE A 257 2.27 -15.99 4.59
N LEU A 258 1.39 -16.15 5.59
CA LEU A 258 1.29 -17.36 6.41
C LEU A 258 0.33 -18.41 5.84
N GLY A 259 -0.16 -18.22 4.61
CA GLY A 259 -1.05 -19.17 3.94
C GLY A 259 -2.48 -18.66 3.77
N GLY A 260 -2.81 -17.45 4.24
CA GLY A 260 -4.09 -16.83 3.97
C GLY A 260 -4.36 -16.72 2.47
N LEU A 261 -5.52 -17.21 2.03
CA LEU A 261 -5.95 -17.13 0.64
C LEU A 261 -6.79 -15.87 0.44
N LYS A 262 -6.82 -15.39 -0.81
CA LYS A 262 -7.73 -14.32 -1.22
C LYS A 262 -9.17 -14.82 -1.08
N THR A 263 -10.02 -14.06 -0.39
CA THR A 263 -11.45 -14.34 -0.35
C THR A 263 -12.15 -13.85 -1.61
N GLU A 264 -13.30 -14.43 -1.95
CA GLU A 264 -14.11 -13.98 -3.10
C GLU A 264 -14.78 -12.62 -2.83
N ASN A 265 -15.17 -12.39 -1.57
CA ASN A 265 -15.77 -11.14 -1.12
C ASN A 265 -14.85 -10.42 -0.14
N CYS A 266 -14.99 -9.09 -0.05
CA CYS A 266 -14.31 -8.31 0.97
C CYS A 266 -14.90 -8.63 2.35
N ILE A 267 -14.11 -9.21 3.25
CA ILE A 267 -14.60 -9.65 4.56
C ILE A 267 -14.45 -8.52 5.57
N ALA A 268 -15.52 -8.17 6.27
CA ALA A 268 -15.50 -7.13 7.29
C ALA A 268 -14.54 -7.49 8.44
N ASN A 269 -13.73 -6.52 8.85
CA ASN A 269 -12.73 -6.68 9.88
C ASN A 269 -13.35 -6.44 11.27
N ALA A 270 -13.52 -7.51 12.05
CA ALA A 270 -14.27 -7.47 13.32
C ALA A 270 -13.48 -6.87 14.52
N GLU A 271 -12.18 -6.57 14.38
CA GLU A 271 -11.30 -6.33 15.53
C GLU A 271 -11.27 -4.88 16.06
N TYR A 272 -12.20 -4.02 15.64
CA TYR A 272 -12.14 -2.59 15.95
C TYR A 272 -13.08 -2.12 17.07
N ILE A 273 -13.64 -3.05 17.87
CA ILE A 273 -14.62 -2.75 18.92
C ILE A 273 -14.00 -2.72 20.34
N ASP A 274 -12.67 -2.85 20.54
CA ASP A 274 -12.09 -2.77 21.89
C ASP A 274 -11.36 -1.42 22.18
N PRO A 275 -11.94 -0.55 23.04
CA PRO A 275 -11.33 0.72 23.48
C PRO A 275 -10.11 0.56 24.40
N ARG A 276 -9.69 -0.66 24.79
CA ARG A 276 -8.60 -0.87 25.77
C ARG A 276 -7.21 -0.41 25.32
N TYR A 277 -7.04 0.10 24.12
CA TYR A 277 -5.80 0.74 23.67
C TYR A 277 -5.84 2.28 23.68
N LEU A 278 -6.92 2.88 24.18
CA LEU A 278 -6.94 4.31 24.50
C LEU A 278 -6.19 4.56 25.82
N TYR A 279 -5.03 5.21 25.69
CA TYR A 279 -4.50 6.22 26.62
C TYR A 279 -4.89 6.03 28.10
N ASN A 280 -4.08 5.27 28.85
CA ASN A 280 -4.15 5.28 30.30
C ASN A 280 -2.95 6.06 30.88
N PRO A 281 -3.13 7.34 31.27
CA PRO A 281 -2.07 8.13 31.89
C PRO A 281 -1.78 7.76 33.36
N ASP A 282 -2.50 6.80 33.97
CA ASP A 282 -2.42 6.52 35.42
C ASP A 282 -1.51 5.35 35.85
N MET A 283 -0.70 4.77 34.97
CA MET A 283 0.19 3.64 35.35
C MET A 283 1.64 4.04 35.70
N ASP A 284 1.94 5.33 35.84
CA ASP A 284 3.29 5.84 36.16
C ASP A 284 3.68 5.77 37.65
N ASN A 285 2.93 5.04 38.47
CA ASN A 285 3.24 4.86 39.90
C ASN A 285 3.14 3.39 40.33
N GLN A 286 3.95 2.51 39.76
CA GLN A 286 4.29 1.23 40.40
C GLN A 286 5.63 0.70 39.89
N LYS A 287 6.70 1.19 40.52
CA LYS A 287 7.97 0.46 40.66
C LYS A 287 7.66 -0.93 41.25
N LEU A 288 8.08 -1.98 40.58
CA LEU A 288 8.41 -3.23 41.25
C LEU A 288 9.81 -3.64 40.82
N GLU A 289 10.75 -3.36 41.73
CA GLU A 289 12.03 -4.04 41.82
C GLU A 289 11.75 -5.53 42.06
N ASP A 290 12.26 -6.42 41.22
CA ASP A 290 12.75 -7.69 41.74
C ASP A 290 13.94 -8.20 40.92
N SER A 291 14.85 -8.75 41.70
CA SER A 291 16.24 -9.01 41.47
C SER A 291 16.45 -10.44 40.97
N GLY A 292 17.54 -10.66 40.24
CA GLY A 292 18.29 -11.90 40.40
C GLY A 292 18.11 -12.99 39.33
N ARG A 293 19.25 -13.24 38.67
CA ARG A 293 19.90 -14.56 38.55
C ARG A 293 19.93 -15.21 37.16
N ASN A 294 21.04 -14.92 36.49
CA ASN A 294 22.03 -15.83 35.90
C ASN A 294 21.66 -16.74 34.70
N ASN A 295 22.36 -16.44 33.60
CA ASN A 295 23.19 -17.32 32.77
C ASN A 295 22.62 -18.65 32.25
N LEU A 296 22.56 -18.78 30.92
CA LEU A 296 23.13 -19.91 30.17
C LEU A 296 23.32 -19.52 28.68
N ASP A 297 24.50 -19.88 28.18
CA ASP A 297 25.14 -19.61 26.89
C ASP A 297 24.33 -19.96 25.62
N PRO A 298 24.47 -19.22 24.50
CA PRO A 298 23.97 -19.61 23.20
C PRO A 298 25.10 -20.16 22.31
N ASP A 299 25.31 -21.48 22.31
CA ASP A 299 26.25 -22.12 21.38
C ASP A 299 25.74 -23.48 20.89
N ARG A 300 25.07 -23.48 19.73
CA ARG A 300 25.02 -24.56 18.71
C ARG A 300 23.83 -24.36 17.77
N MET A 301 24.13 -23.96 16.53
CA MET A 301 23.24 -24.10 15.39
C MET A 301 23.92 -25.07 14.41
N PRO A 302 23.29 -26.16 13.96
CA PRO A 302 23.80 -26.94 12.83
C PRO A 302 23.08 -26.56 11.53
N GLU A 303 23.88 -26.32 10.50
CA GLU A 303 23.53 -26.20 9.08
C GLU A 303 22.53 -27.25 8.57
N ILE A 304 21.58 -26.82 7.73
CA ILE A 304 20.85 -27.71 6.84
C ILE A 304 21.04 -27.24 5.40
N LYS A 305 21.65 -28.13 4.61
CA LYS A 305 21.93 -28.03 3.17
C LYS A 305 20.66 -27.76 2.34
N VAL A 306 20.80 -26.87 1.36
CA VAL A 306 19.84 -26.63 0.29
C VAL A 306 20.12 -27.60 -0.86
N LEU A 307 19.13 -28.42 -1.21
CA LEU A 307 19.09 -29.15 -2.49
C LEU A 307 18.29 -28.32 -3.50
N GLN A 308 18.91 -28.09 -4.66
CA GLN A 308 18.31 -27.52 -5.85
C GLN A 308 17.44 -28.58 -6.54
N THR A 309 16.24 -28.23 -7.00
CA THR A 309 15.62 -28.93 -8.14
C THR A 309 14.70 -27.99 -8.92
N GLU A 310 14.87 -28.12 -10.23
CA GLU A 310 14.36 -27.50 -11.45
C GLU A 310 12.94 -26.91 -11.50
N GLU A 311 12.84 -25.93 -12.41
CA GLU A 311 11.65 -25.29 -12.94
C GLU A 311 10.78 -26.25 -13.75
N ASN A 312 9.46 -26.14 -13.58
CA ASN A 312 8.54 -26.26 -14.71
C ASN A 312 7.23 -25.48 -14.42
N PRO A 313 6.75 -24.62 -15.34
CA PRO A 313 5.54 -23.82 -15.15
C PRO A 313 4.28 -24.49 -15.76
N LEU A 314 3.11 -23.96 -15.40
CA LEU A 314 1.74 -24.16 -15.94
C LEU A 314 0.83 -25.17 -15.20
N LEU A 315 -0.11 -24.63 -14.41
CA LEU A 315 -1.55 -24.93 -14.52
C LEU A 315 -2.36 -23.93 -13.66
N PRO A 316 -3.57 -23.49 -14.08
CA PRO A 316 -4.48 -22.71 -13.23
C PRO A 316 -5.27 -23.62 -12.29
N ASP A 317 -5.55 -23.15 -11.07
CA ASP A 317 -6.38 -23.86 -10.08
C ASP A 317 -7.85 -23.95 -10.53
N GLU A 318 -8.27 -25.15 -10.91
CA GLU A 318 -9.67 -25.53 -11.16
C GLU A 318 -10.29 -26.06 -9.85
N LYS A 319 -11.41 -25.46 -9.42
CA LYS A 319 -12.20 -25.88 -8.23
C LYS A 319 -12.91 -27.22 -8.52
N PRO A 320 -12.89 -28.22 -7.62
CA PRO A 320 -13.83 -29.33 -7.70
C PRO A 320 -15.08 -29.09 -6.85
N ASP A 321 -16.20 -29.49 -7.45
CA ASP A 321 -17.58 -29.44 -7.00
C ASP A 321 -17.84 -30.25 -5.70
N ARG A 322 -18.71 -29.73 -4.82
CA ARG A 322 -19.05 -30.34 -3.52
C ARG A 322 -20.31 -31.19 -3.65
N SER A 323 -20.16 -32.52 -3.60
CA SER A 323 -21.26 -33.43 -3.27
C SER A 323 -20.92 -34.31 -2.05
N ARG A 324 -21.97 -34.58 -1.28
CA ARG A 324 -22.04 -35.07 0.10
C ARG A 324 -21.29 -36.40 0.37
N GLY A 325 -20.64 -36.49 1.53
CA GLY A 325 -20.21 -37.77 2.13
C GLY A 325 -19.58 -37.58 3.51
N LYS A 326 -20.04 -38.34 4.50
CA LYS A 326 -19.80 -38.20 5.94
C LYS A 326 -18.36 -38.56 6.40
N ALA A 327 -18.00 -37.92 7.52
CA ALA A 327 -17.17 -38.42 8.63
C ALA A 327 -15.66 -38.63 8.39
N ASN A 328 -14.85 -37.72 8.95
CA ASN A 328 -13.96 -37.96 10.11
C ASN A 328 -12.97 -36.79 10.24
N ASN A 329 -12.92 -36.17 11.42
CA ASN A 329 -11.94 -35.13 11.79
C ASN A 329 -10.51 -35.67 11.72
N PRO A 330 -9.57 -34.88 11.18
CA PRO A 330 -8.32 -34.69 11.91
C PRO A 330 -7.91 -33.21 12.03
N THR A 331 -7.31 -32.93 13.17
CA THR A 331 -6.60 -31.73 13.64
C THR A 331 -5.92 -30.88 12.54
N PRO A 332 -5.95 -29.53 12.61
CA PRO A 332 -5.25 -28.70 11.62
C PRO A 332 -3.73 -28.86 11.77
N GLY A 333 -3.11 -29.48 10.78
CA GLY A 333 -1.65 -29.55 10.66
C GLY A 333 -1.04 -28.18 10.37
N LEU A 334 0.11 -27.90 10.99
CA LEU A 334 0.95 -26.73 10.71
C LEU A 334 1.37 -26.73 9.23
N VAL A 335 0.95 -25.72 8.47
CA VAL A 335 1.56 -25.42 7.16
C VAL A 335 2.82 -24.59 7.39
N PRO A 336 4.02 -25.06 6.98
CA PRO A 336 5.23 -24.26 7.02
C PRO A 336 5.09 -23.05 6.08
N GLY A 337 5.38 -21.85 6.57
CA GLY A 337 5.44 -20.66 5.71
C GLY A 337 6.51 -20.85 4.61
N PRO A 338 6.35 -20.24 3.43
CA PRO A 338 7.33 -20.34 2.37
C PRO A 338 8.69 -19.85 2.86
N LYS A 339 9.76 -20.59 2.54
CA LYS A 339 11.13 -20.11 2.71
C LYS A 339 11.24 -18.83 1.86
N SER A 340 11.78 -17.75 2.43
CA SER A 340 12.04 -16.53 1.66
C SER A 340 12.96 -16.89 0.50
N HIS A 341 12.43 -16.81 -0.70
CA HIS A 341 13.25 -16.85 -1.90
C HIS A 341 13.75 -15.42 -2.13
N PRO A 342 15.06 -15.23 -2.39
CA PRO A 342 15.56 -13.95 -2.85
C PRO A 342 14.70 -13.52 -4.04
N SER A 343 14.10 -12.33 -3.97
CA SER A 343 13.40 -11.75 -5.12
C SER A 343 14.37 -11.73 -6.29
N ALA A 344 14.06 -12.51 -7.33
CA ALA A 344 14.74 -12.45 -8.61
C ALA A 344 14.39 -11.12 -9.28
N SER A 345 15.12 -10.07 -8.88
CA SER A 345 15.20 -8.80 -9.57
C SER A 345 16.67 -8.53 -9.83
N SER A 346 17.30 -9.37 -10.67
CA SER A 346 18.49 -8.93 -11.41
C SER A 346 17.99 -8.00 -12.51
N GLY A 347 17.78 -6.73 -12.17
CA GLY A 347 17.73 -5.68 -13.16
C GLY A 347 19.10 -5.62 -13.82
N ASN A 348 19.19 -6.07 -15.07
CA ASN A 348 20.30 -5.68 -15.93
C ASN A 348 20.33 -4.16 -15.95
N THR A 349 21.34 -3.60 -15.29
CA THR A 349 21.85 -2.25 -15.50
C THR A 349 22.30 -2.14 -16.96
N LEU A 350 21.35 -1.91 -17.86
CA LEU A 350 21.63 -1.24 -19.12
C LEU A 350 21.74 0.24 -18.77
N LEU A 351 22.98 0.70 -18.77
CA LEU A 351 23.36 2.11 -18.72
C LEU A 351 22.41 2.97 -19.55
N PRO A 352 22.10 4.20 -19.13
CA PRO A 352 21.55 5.16 -20.06
C PRO A 352 22.62 5.37 -21.13
N SER A 353 22.40 4.81 -22.31
CA SER A 353 23.08 5.24 -23.52
C SER A 353 22.85 6.74 -23.61
N VAL A 354 23.93 7.48 -23.43
CA VAL A 354 24.08 8.90 -23.73
C VAL A 354 23.49 9.17 -25.11
N MET A 355 22.23 9.57 -25.19
CA MET A 355 21.64 10.10 -26.40
C MET A 355 21.47 11.59 -26.19
N ALA A 356 22.43 12.29 -26.78
CA ALA A 356 22.51 13.71 -26.89
C ALA A 356 21.15 14.30 -27.32
N SER A 357 20.79 15.38 -26.65
CA SER A 357 19.75 16.31 -27.09
C SER A 357 20.10 16.85 -28.48
N THR A 358 19.59 16.23 -29.53
CA THR A 358 19.48 16.83 -30.84
C THR A 358 18.08 17.39 -31.00
N ILE A 359 17.96 18.68 -30.66
CA ILE A 359 16.87 19.55 -31.10
C ILE A 359 16.91 19.55 -32.63
N LEU A 360 16.01 18.81 -33.28
CA LEU A 360 15.83 18.88 -34.72
C LEU A 360 14.87 20.04 -35.02
N LEU A 361 15.45 21.21 -35.31
CA LEU A 361 14.79 22.31 -36.01
C LEU A 361 14.40 21.82 -37.42
N VAL A 362 13.14 21.45 -37.60
CA VAL A 362 12.56 21.34 -38.95
C VAL A 362 11.94 22.68 -39.29
N ALA A 363 12.79 23.59 -39.76
CA ALA A 363 12.39 24.74 -40.55
C ALA A 363 12.53 24.33 -42.03
N SER A 364 11.43 24.07 -42.70
CA SER A 364 11.41 24.05 -44.16
C SER A 364 10.06 24.57 -44.64
N ALA A 365 10.15 25.77 -45.21
CA ALA A 365 9.12 26.57 -45.82
C ALA A 365 8.26 25.78 -46.83
N VAL A 366 6.95 25.96 -46.74
CA VAL A 366 6.08 26.07 -47.92
C VAL A 366 5.07 27.17 -47.61
N ASN A 367 5.41 28.37 -48.05
CA ASN A 367 4.52 29.52 -48.10
C ASN A 367 3.87 29.48 -49.47
N PHE A 368 2.60 29.09 -49.57
CA PHE A 368 1.76 29.30 -50.75
C PHE A 368 0.29 29.22 -50.32
N ILE A 369 -0.48 30.24 -50.74
CA ILE A 369 -1.95 30.32 -50.86
C ILE A 369 -2.65 31.18 -49.77
N GLU A 370 -3.04 32.39 -50.22
CA GLU A 370 -4.24 33.20 -49.85
C GLU A 370 -4.38 33.63 -48.38
N LEU A 371 -4.40 34.91 -47.99
CA LEU A 371 -5.00 36.13 -48.54
C LEU A 371 -4.26 37.37 -48.00
#